data_AF-A0AA96XI47-F1
#
_entry.id   AF-A0AA96XI47-F1
#
_cell.length_a   1.000
_cell.length_b   1.000
_cell.length_c   1.000
_cell.angle_alpha   90.00
_cell.angle_beta   90.00
_cell.angle_gamma   90.00
#
_symmetry.space_group_name_H-M   'P 1'
#
loop_
_entity.id
_entity.type
_entity.pdbx_description
1 polymer ?
#
loop_
_entity_poly.entity_id
_entity_poly.type
_entity_poly.pdbx_seq_one_letter_code
_entity_poly.pdbx_strand_id
1 'polypeptide(L)'
;MTTDATHLPRSALLFLARRPGLESAAMRLRPFRRLASRFIAGETLEEAVDAVKALSARGLMASFDHLNEAVQTPEETREEVRQYQRLLARIDVVGVRANVSLKLTQCGLLFDEALALENARTVVAEAAARDSFVRIDMEDSSVTQVTLDIVRQLRAEFGEPHVGAVLQSALRRTEQDAKALCAQRIRIRLCKGAYLEKPDVAFPDKRDVDASFVRTMRVLLDSGMYHGIATHDERMIEAALDHAAKRGLPRGAFEFQMLYGIRRDLQERLVREGHPVRIYVPYGRHWYPYFMRRLAERPANLAFLLRNLVRG
;
A
#
# COMPACT_ATOMS: atom_id res chain seq x y z
N MET A 1 -15.21 -17.45 36.32
CA MET A 1 -15.85 -16.61 35.28
C MET A 1 -15.29 -15.20 35.40
N THR A 2 -14.22 -14.92 34.66
CA THR A 2 -13.65 -13.56 34.53
C THR A 2 -13.87 -13.13 33.08
N THR A 3 -14.79 -12.20 32.89
CA THR A 3 -15.07 -11.56 31.60
C THR A 3 -13.85 -10.76 31.14
N ASP A 4 -13.23 -11.23 30.06
CA ASP A 4 -12.11 -10.60 29.37
C ASP A 4 -12.61 -9.36 28.60
N ALA A 5 -12.57 -8.19 29.24
CA ALA A 5 -13.16 -6.95 28.74
C ALA A 5 -12.24 -6.13 27.80
N THR A 6 -11.17 -6.72 27.25
CA THR A 6 -10.09 -5.95 26.59
C THR A 6 -9.97 -6.08 25.07
N HIS A 7 -10.92 -6.71 24.39
CA HIS A 7 -10.88 -6.84 22.93
C HIS A 7 -12.14 -6.28 22.28
N LEU A 8 -12.07 -5.05 21.72
CA LEU A 8 -13.07 -4.66 20.72
C LEU A 8 -12.91 -5.58 19.50
N PRO A 9 -14.00 -6.23 19.03
CA PRO A 9 -13.92 -7.07 17.85
C PRO A 9 -13.56 -6.23 16.63
N ARG A 10 -12.81 -6.81 15.68
CA ARG A 10 -12.40 -6.16 14.40
C ARG A 10 -13.58 -5.48 13.70
N SER A 11 -14.75 -6.11 13.73
CA SER A 11 -16.00 -5.57 13.19
C SER A 11 -16.44 -4.27 13.87
N ALA A 12 -16.30 -4.15 15.19
CA ALA A 12 -16.63 -2.93 15.93
C ALA A 12 -15.66 -1.78 15.62
N LEU A 13 -14.36 -2.05 15.50
CA LEU A 13 -13.38 -1.02 15.09
C LEU A 13 -13.61 -0.54 13.65
N LEU A 14 -13.93 -1.46 12.73
CA LEU A 14 -14.29 -1.12 11.36
C LEU A 14 -15.61 -0.34 11.29
N PHE A 15 -16.55 -0.62 12.18
CA PHE A 15 -17.80 0.14 12.30
C PHE A 15 -17.56 1.55 12.84
N LEU A 16 -16.70 1.71 13.85
CA LEU A 16 -16.31 3.01 14.40
C LEU A 16 -15.54 3.87 13.36
N ALA A 17 -14.79 3.23 12.46
CA ALA A 17 -14.11 3.90 11.35
C ALA A 17 -15.08 4.54 10.33
N ARG A 18 -16.37 4.14 10.33
CA ARG A 18 -17.40 4.63 9.40
C ARG A 18 -18.33 5.69 10.03
N ARG A 19 -18.02 6.23 11.21
CA ARG A 19 -18.86 7.17 11.97
C ARG A 19 -18.24 8.59 11.96
N PRO A 20 -18.76 9.54 11.17
CA PRO A 20 -18.16 10.88 10.99
C PRO A 20 -18.03 11.70 12.28
N GLY A 21 -19.01 11.58 13.20
CA GLY A 21 -18.99 12.30 14.48
C GLY A 21 -17.87 11.86 15.44
N LEU A 22 -17.41 10.62 15.33
CA LEU A 22 -16.33 10.09 16.17
C LEU A 22 -14.95 10.51 15.65
N GLU A 23 -14.79 10.66 14.34
CA GLU A 23 -13.58 11.18 13.71
C GLU A 23 -13.25 12.58 14.21
N SER A 24 -14.22 13.50 14.13
CA SER A 24 -14.04 14.89 14.58
C SER A 24 -13.69 15.00 16.07
N ALA A 25 -14.26 14.15 16.92
CA ALA A 25 -13.97 14.12 18.35
C ALA A 25 -12.58 13.52 18.63
N ALA A 26 -12.23 12.40 17.97
CA ALA A 26 -10.94 11.74 18.14
C ALA A 26 -9.76 12.61 17.65
N MET A 27 -9.93 13.30 16.52
CA MET A 27 -8.92 14.20 15.97
C MET A 27 -8.62 15.40 16.88
N ARG A 28 -9.53 15.80 17.79
CA ARG A 28 -9.28 16.88 18.76
C ARG A 28 -8.39 16.46 19.92
N LEU A 29 -8.23 15.16 20.15
CA LEU A 29 -7.44 14.62 21.27
C LEU A 29 -5.95 14.57 20.91
N ARG A 30 -5.11 15.35 21.61
CA ARG A 30 -3.65 15.38 21.41
C ARG A 30 -2.98 13.99 21.51
N PRO A 31 -3.33 13.10 22.46
CA PRO A 31 -2.76 11.76 22.51
C PRO A 31 -3.07 10.91 21.26
N PHE A 32 -4.27 11.09 20.70
CA PHE A 32 -4.71 10.38 19.51
C PHE A 32 -3.93 10.82 18.26
N ARG A 33 -3.77 12.14 18.07
CA ARG A 33 -2.91 12.69 17.00
C ARG A 33 -1.46 12.21 17.11
N ARG A 34 -0.89 12.17 18.32
CA ARG A 34 0.48 11.67 18.56
C ARG A 34 0.64 10.19 18.22
N LEU A 35 -0.42 9.39 18.40
CA LEU A 35 -0.39 7.99 18.03
C LEU A 35 -0.53 7.82 16.51
N ALA A 36 -1.42 8.59 15.88
CA ALA A 36 -1.62 8.59 14.43
C ALA A 36 -0.35 8.96 13.67
N SER A 37 0.41 9.96 14.15
CA SER A 37 1.67 10.39 13.53
C SER A 37 2.78 9.33 13.50
N ARG A 38 2.61 8.21 14.23
CA ARG A 38 3.51 7.06 14.09
C ARG A 38 3.30 6.31 12.77
N PHE A 39 2.11 6.40 12.18
CA PHE A 39 1.66 5.62 11.02
C PHE A 39 1.29 6.49 9.82
N ILE A 40 1.14 7.80 10.01
CA ILE A 40 0.83 8.80 8.97
C ILE A 40 1.94 9.85 8.99
N ALA A 41 2.42 10.23 7.81
CA ALA A 41 3.56 11.15 7.69
C ALA A 41 3.19 12.61 7.93
N GLY A 42 1.93 12.97 7.71
CA GLY A 42 1.39 14.30 7.90
C GLY A 42 0.06 14.49 7.19
N GLU A 43 -0.50 15.68 7.30
CA GLU A 43 -1.69 16.11 6.57
C GLU A 43 -1.35 16.86 5.28
N THR A 44 -0.10 17.32 5.12
CA THR A 44 0.38 18.04 3.93
C THR A 44 1.42 17.26 3.12
N LEU A 45 1.61 17.67 1.87
CA LEU A 45 2.65 17.13 0.99
C LEU A 45 4.05 17.39 1.58
N GLU A 46 4.28 18.57 2.15
CA GLU A 46 5.56 18.98 2.69
C GLU A 46 5.96 18.13 3.90
N GLU A 47 5.03 17.86 4.81
CA GLU A 47 5.25 16.95 5.94
C GLU A 47 5.60 15.53 5.46
N ALA A 48 4.88 15.05 4.43
CA ALA A 48 5.15 13.76 3.83
C ALA A 48 6.54 13.70 3.18
N VAL A 49 6.94 14.77 2.48
CA VAL A 49 8.27 14.90 1.87
C VAL A 49 9.37 14.88 2.93
N ASP A 50 9.20 15.58 4.05
CA ASP A 50 10.19 15.61 5.12
C ASP A 50 10.32 14.24 5.82
N ALA A 51 9.20 13.53 6.01
CA ALA A 51 9.24 12.14 6.46
C ALA A 51 10.00 11.25 5.47
N VAL A 52 9.80 11.41 4.16
CA VAL A 52 10.50 10.65 3.12
C VAL A 52 11.99 11.00 3.04
N LYS A 53 12.39 12.25 3.26
CA LYS A 53 13.81 12.61 3.40
C LYS A 53 14.45 11.89 4.58
N ALA A 54 13.78 11.86 5.73
CA ALA A 54 14.27 11.15 6.91
C ALA A 54 14.39 9.62 6.69
N LEU A 55 13.48 9.03 5.91
CA LEU A 55 13.58 7.64 5.48
C LEU A 55 14.77 7.44 4.52
N SER A 56 14.93 8.32 3.54
CA SER A 56 16.01 8.27 2.55
C SER A 56 17.39 8.36 3.20
N ALA A 57 17.55 9.22 4.22
CA ALA A 57 18.78 9.32 5.02
C ALA A 57 19.17 8.03 5.74
N ARG A 58 18.21 7.10 5.91
CA ARG A 58 18.41 5.77 6.52
C ARG A 58 18.52 4.65 5.47
N GLY A 59 18.67 4.99 4.18
CA GLY A 59 18.77 4.04 3.09
C GLY A 59 17.43 3.42 2.66
N LEU A 60 16.30 3.92 3.15
CA LEU A 60 14.96 3.45 2.80
C LEU A 60 14.43 4.22 1.58
N MET A 61 13.71 3.52 0.71
CA MET A 61 12.92 4.12 -0.37
C MET A 61 11.50 4.42 0.11
N ALA A 62 10.73 5.20 -0.64
CA ALA A 62 9.33 5.51 -0.30
C ALA A 62 8.33 5.25 -1.43
N SER A 63 7.07 5.06 -1.05
CA SER A 63 5.89 5.08 -1.91
C SER A 63 4.87 5.99 -1.25
N PHE A 64 4.58 7.15 -1.83
CA PHE A 64 3.59 8.06 -1.30
C PHE A 64 2.18 7.53 -1.56
N ASP A 65 1.29 7.65 -0.57
CA ASP A 65 -0.13 7.32 -0.67
C ASP A 65 -0.95 8.51 -0.16
N HIS A 66 -1.69 9.15 -1.07
CA HIS A 66 -2.54 10.27 -0.72
C HIS A 66 -3.88 9.76 -0.19
N LEU A 67 -4.14 10.05 1.09
CA LEU A 67 -5.37 9.70 1.78
C LEU A 67 -6.40 10.80 1.55
N ASN A 68 -7.25 10.58 0.54
CA ASN A 68 -8.40 11.41 0.23
C ASN A 68 -9.73 10.71 0.60
N GLU A 69 -10.82 11.48 0.68
CA GLU A 69 -12.18 10.94 0.74
C GLU A 69 -12.51 10.11 -0.50
N ALA A 70 -13.59 9.33 -0.41
CA ALA A 70 -14.14 8.66 -1.57
C ALA A 70 -14.66 9.74 -2.54
N VAL A 71 -14.02 9.85 -3.71
CA VAL A 71 -14.47 10.74 -4.78
C VAL A 71 -15.84 10.30 -5.30
N GLN A 72 -16.71 11.26 -5.54
CA GLN A 72 -18.09 11.04 -6.01
C GLN A 72 -18.40 11.80 -7.29
N THR A 73 -17.54 12.75 -7.68
CA THR A 73 -17.74 13.62 -8.84
C THR A 73 -16.52 13.64 -9.77
N PRO A 74 -16.70 13.87 -11.08
CA PRO A 74 -15.58 14.09 -11.99
C PRO A 74 -14.65 15.24 -11.55
N GLU A 75 -15.19 16.30 -10.97
CA GLU A 75 -14.43 17.45 -10.47
C GLU A 75 -13.43 17.06 -9.38
N GLU A 76 -13.85 16.21 -8.44
CA GLU A 76 -12.99 15.68 -7.37
C GLU A 76 -11.89 14.79 -7.93
N THR A 77 -12.19 13.95 -8.93
CA THR A 77 -11.15 13.13 -9.59
C THR A 77 -10.07 14.00 -10.25
N ARG A 78 -10.47 15.13 -10.86
CA ARG A 78 -9.52 16.08 -11.46
C ARG A 78 -8.66 16.77 -10.40
N GLU A 79 -9.19 17.05 -9.23
CA GLU A 79 -8.37 17.56 -8.12
C GLU A 79 -7.38 16.50 -7.63
N GLU A 80 -7.80 15.24 -7.52
CA GLU A 80 -6.90 14.14 -7.16
C GLU A 80 -5.74 13.99 -8.16
N VAL A 81 -6.03 14.03 -9.46
CA VAL A 81 -4.99 14.00 -10.51
C VAL A 81 -4.01 15.16 -10.33
N ARG A 82 -4.50 16.38 -10.05
CA ARG A 82 -3.63 17.54 -9.76
C ARG A 82 -2.76 17.31 -8.52
N GLN A 83 -3.27 16.64 -7.48
CA GLN A 83 -2.47 16.28 -6.31
C GLN A 83 -1.32 15.35 -6.69
N TYR A 84 -1.59 14.31 -7.49
CA TYR A 84 -0.54 13.40 -7.97
C TYR A 84 0.50 14.10 -8.86
N GLN A 85 0.07 15.03 -9.72
CA GLN A 85 1.00 15.84 -10.53
C GLN A 85 1.91 16.71 -9.66
N ARG A 86 1.35 17.40 -8.66
CA ARG A 86 2.15 18.19 -7.69
C ARG A 86 3.13 17.31 -6.91
N LEU A 87 2.68 16.13 -6.47
CA LEU A 87 3.52 15.17 -5.76
C LEU A 87 4.67 14.67 -6.64
N LEU A 88 4.41 14.27 -7.88
CA LEU A 88 5.43 13.80 -8.82
C LEU A 88 6.45 14.89 -9.14
N ALA A 89 5.99 16.12 -9.40
CA ALA A 89 6.87 17.27 -9.58
C ALA A 89 7.72 17.55 -8.33
N ARG A 90 7.14 17.38 -7.13
CA ARG A 90 7.87 17.59 -5.88
C ARG A 90 8.92 16.51 -5.62
N ILE A 91 8.63 15.25 -5.94
CA ILE A 91 9.59 14.14 -5.85
C ILE A 91 10.81 14.43 -6.73
N ASP A 92 10.58 14.85 -7.97
CA ASP A 92 11.61 15.20 -8.95
C ASP A 92 12.52 16.34 -8.43
N VAL A 93 11.92 17.44 -7.98
CA VAL A 93 12.68 18.59 -7.42
C VAL A 93 13.50 18.23 -6.18
N VAL A 94 12.99 17.34 -5.31
CA VAL A 94 13.67 16.98 -4.06
C VAL A 94 14.72 15.89 -4.26
N GLY A 95 14.62 15.10 -5.33
CA GLY A 95 15.57 14.03 -5.64
C GLY A 95 15.53 12.86 -4.65
N VAL A 96 14.40 12.60 -4.01
CA VAL A 96 14.22 11.43 -3.11
C VAL A 96 13.89 10.16 -3.89
N ARG A 97 14.35 9.01 -3.39
CA ARG A 97 14.05 7.69 -3.99
C ARG A 97 12.62 7.25 -3.69
N ALA A 98 11.67 7.87 -4.37
CA ALA A 98 10.24 7.66 -4.13
C ALA A 98 9.44 7.40 -5.41
N ASN A 99 8.30 6.76 -5.23
CA ASN A 99 7.26 6.61 -6.25
C ASN A 99 5.88 6.91 -5.63
N VAL A 100 4.82 6.81 -6.40
CA VAL A 100 3.45 7.05 -5.92
C VAL A 100 2.61 5.77 -5.99
N SER A 101 1.67 5.62 -5.06
CA SER A 101 0.61 4.61 -5.09
C SER A 101 -0.74 5.30 -5.30
N LEU A 102 -1.52 4.80 -6.26
CA LEU A 102 -2.78 5.38 -6.71
C LEU A 102 -3.89 4.32 -6.69
N LYS A 103 -5.09 4.70 -6.23
CA LYS A 103 -6.30 3.87 -6.26
C LYS A 103 -7.21 4.35 -7.38
N LEU A 104 -7.67 3.44 -8.24
CA LEU A 104 -8.46 3.83 -9.41
C LEU A 104 -9.85 4.31 -9.01
N THR A 105 -10.38 3.91 -7.86
CA THR A 105 -11.61 4.51 -7.32
C THR A 105 -11.47 6.00 -7.09
N GLN A 106 -10.29 6.49 -6.67
CA GLN A 106 -9.99 7.93 -6.55
C GLN A 106 -9.88 8.63 -7.92
N CYS A 107 -9.76 7.86 -9.00
CA CYS A 107 -9.82 8.34 -10.38
C CYS A 107 -11.21 8.28 -11.01
N GLY A 108 -12.24 7.79 -10.29
CA GLY A 108 -13.62 7.71 -10.77
C GLY A 108 -14.11 6.31 -11.13
N LEU A 109 -13.34 5.25 -10.86
CA LEU A 109 -13.65 3.89 -11.32
C LEU A 109 -15.03 3.37 -10.90
N LEU A 110 -15.56 3.83 -9.76
CA LEU A 110 -16.86 3.37 -9.26
C LEU A 110 -18.07 3.88 -10.07
N PHE A 111 -17.89 4.92 -10.89
CA PHE A 111 -18.98 5.52 -11.66
C PHE A 111 -18.66 5.75 -13.13
N ASP A 112 -17.38 5.83 -13.52
CA ASP A 112 -16.96 5.98 -14.91
C ASP A 112 -15.56 5.37 -15.13
N GLU A 113 -15.52 4.20 -15.76
CA GLU A 113 -14.28 3.48 -16.08
C GLU A 113 -13.41 4.24 -17.10
N ALA A 114 -14.02 4.92 -18.08
CA ALA A 114 -13.30 5.66 -19.11
C ALA A 114 -12.62 6.89 -18.49
N LEU A 115 -13.32 7.60 -17.60
CA LEU A 115 -12.76 8.69 -16.81
C LEU A 115 -11.62 8.19 -15.91
N ALA A 116 -11.77 7.04 -15.26
CA ALA A 116 -10.73 6.46 -14.42
C ALA A 116 -9.45 6.14 -15.21
N LEU A 117 -9.60 5.58 -16.41
CA LEU A 117 -8.49 5.35 -17.33
C LEU A 117 -7.84 6.66 -17.79
N GLU A 118 -8.62 7.67 -18.17
CA GLU A 118 -8.09 8.97 -18.61
C GLU A 118 -7.30 9.65 -17.49
N ASN A 119 -7.86 9.71 -16.28
CA ASN A 119 -7.21 10.28 -15.12
C ASN A 119 -5.91 9.53 -14.76
N ALA A 120 -5.95 8.19 -14.74
CA ALA A 120 -4.78 7.37 -14.49
C ALA A 120 -3.71 7.55 -15.59
N ARG A 121 -4.12 7.67 -16.86
CA ARG A 121 -3.24 7.97 -17.99
C ARG A 121 -2.52 9.30 -17.79
N THR A 122 -3.23 10.35 -17.36
CA THR A 122 -2.60 11.65 -17.07
C THR A 122 -1.53 11.53 -15.98
N VAL A 123 -1.80 10.80 -14.90
CA VAL A 123 -0.82 10.60 -13.81
C VAL A 123 0.38 9.77 -14.26
N VAL A 124 0.17 8.71 -15.05
CA VAL A 124 1.27 7.88 -15.57
C VAL A 124 2.11 8.63 -16.59
N ALA A 125 1.50 9.44 -17.46
CA ALA A 125 2.23 10.30 -18.39
C ALA A 125 3.15 11.28 -17.66
N GLU A 126 2.65 11.89 -16.59
CA GLU A 126 3.41 12.81 -15.74
C GLU A 126 4.60 12.11 -15.06
N ALA A 127 4.39 10.86 -14.60
CA ALA A 127 5.45 10.04 -14.02
C ALA A 127 6.49 9.64 -15.08
N ALA A 128 6.06 9.25 -16.29
CA ALA A 128 6.95 8.88 -17.39
C ALA A 128 7.85 10.04 -17.82
N ALA A 129 7.30 11.27 -17.91
CA ALA A 129 8.05 12.47 -18.23
C ALA A 129 9.16 12.81 -17.20
N ARG A 130 9.13 12.20 -16.01
CA ARG A 130 10.09 12.41 -14.91
C ARG A 130 10.88 11.15 -14.56
N ASP A 131 10.85 10.13 -15.41
CA ASP A 131 11.43 8.81 -15.15
C ASP A 131 10.99 8.22 -13.78
N SER A 132 9.74 8.48 -13.41
CA SER A 132 9.12 8.02 -12.17
C SER A 132 8.23 6.81 -12.40
N PHE A 133 7.58 6.36 -11.32
CA PHE A 133 6.78 5.14 -11.27
C PHE A 133 5.45 5.37 -10.55
N VAL A 134 4.37 4.80 -11.11
CA VAL A 134 3.05 4.74 -10.49
C VAL A 134 2.70 3.29 -10.17
N ARG A 135 2.45 3.00 -8.89
CA ARG A 135 1.82 1.75 -8.46
C ARG A 135 0.31 1.95 -8.47
N ILE A 136 -0.42 1.17 -9.27
CA ILE A 136 -1.87 1.07 -9.13
C ILE A 136 -2.16 0.07 -8.01
N ASP A 137 -2.63 0.60 -6.88
CA ASP A 137 -3.04 -0.19 -5.71
C ASP A 137 -4.29 -1.00 -6.02
N MET A 138 -4.32 -2.24 -5.51
CA MET A 138 -5.44 -3.14 -5.68
C MET A 138 -6.43 -2.95 -4.55
N GLU A 139 -7.68 -2.74 -4.94
CA GLU A 139 -8.80 -2.52 -4.03
C GLU A 139 -9.52 -3.85 -3.79
N ASP A 140 -10.83 -3.85 -3.54
CA ASP A 140 -11.55 -5.11 -3.31
C ASP A 140 -11.77 -5.90 -4.61
N SER A 141 -12.24 -7.13 -4.45
CA SER A 141 -12.37 -8.08 -5.56
C SER A 141 -13.29 -7.61 -6.69
N SER A 142 -14.26 -6.71 -6.43
CA SER A 142 -15.21 -6.26 -7.46
C SER A 142 -14.55 -5.46 -8.57
N VAL A 143 -13.42 -4.81 -8.28
CA VAL A 143 -12.69 -3.96 -9.23
C VAL A 143 -11.37 -4.56 -9.71
N THR A 144 -11.06 -5.79 -9.30
CA THR A 144 -9.75 -6.41 -9.63
C THR A 144 -9.54 -6.55 -11.13
N GLN A 145 -10.54 -7.05 -11.87
CA GLN A 145 -10.39 -7.30 -13.30
C GLN A 145 -10.15 -6.00 -14.07
N VAL A 146 -11.03 -5.01 -13.91
CA VAL A 146 -10.93 -3.71 -14.57
C VAL A 146 -9.63 -2.98 -14.19
N THR A 147 -9.17 -3.10 -12.95
CA THR A 147 -7.87 -2.54 -12.53
C THR A 147 -6.71 -3.15 -13.32
N LEU A 148 -6.70 -4.47 -13.50
CA LEU A 148 -5.65 -5.13 -14.26
C LEU A 148 -5.71 -4.77 -15.75
N ASP A 149 -6.91 -4.59 -16.30
CA ASP A 149 -7.08 -4.21 -17.71
C ASP A 149 -6.60 -2.77 -17.97
N ILE A 150 -6.93 -1.83 -17.08
CA ILE A 150 -6.37 -0.46 -17.11
C ILE A 150 -4.84 -0.49 -17.00
N VAL A 151 -4.27 -1.26 -16.05
CA VAL A 151 -2.80 -1.36 -15.92
C VAL A 151 -2.17 -1.90 -17.21
N ARG A 152 -2.78 -2.90 -17.87
CA ARG A 152 -2.28 -3.45 -19.15
C ARG A 152 -2.30 -2.40 -20.26
N GLN A 153 -3.36 -1.61 -20.35
CA GLN A 153 -3.45 -0.55 -21.34
C GLN A 153 -2.41 0.53 -21.12
N LEU A 154 -2.28 1.05 -19.89
CA LEU A 154 -1.27 2.03 -19.53
C LEU A 154 0.15 1.49 -19.74
N ARG A 155 0.36 0.22 -19.44
CA ARG A 155 1.62 -0.48 -19.69
C ARG A 155 1.98 -0.49 -21.17
N ALA A 156 1.02 -0.80 -22.04
CA ALA A 156 1.22 -0.83 -23.49
C ALA A 156 1.50 0.57 -24.06
N GLU A 157 0.86 1.60 -23.49
CA GLU A 157 1.00 3.00 -23.90
C GLU A 157 2.35 3.62 -23.48
N PHE A 158 2.78 3.39 -22.24
CA PHE A 158 3.95 4.08 -21.66
C PHE A 158 5.22 3.22 -21.55
N GLY A 159 5.13 1.91 -21.79
CA GLY A 159 6.30 1.02 -21.69
C GLY A 159 6.84 0.85 -20.26
N GLU A 160 8.08 0.37 -20.15
CA GLU A 160 8.78 0.00 -18.90
C GLU A 160 9.68 1.14 -18.43
N PRO A 161 9.67 1.52 -17.14
CA PRO A 161 9.02 0.85 -16.00
C PRO A 161 7.75 1.53 -15.44
N HIS A 162 7.19 2.57 -16.06
CA HIS A 162 6.41 3.64 -15.40
C HIS A 162 5.11 3.26 -14.67
N VAL A 163 4.53 2.09 -14.92
CA VAL A 163 3.29 1.64 -14.25
C VAL A 163 3.37 0.18 -13.84
N GLY A 164 2.71 -0.17 -12.72
CA GLY A 164 2.54 -1.56 -12.31
C GLY A 164 1.38 -1.80 -11.37
N ALA A 165 1.01 -3.06 -11.16
CA ALA A 165 -0.16 -3.47 -10.38
C ALA A 165 0.19 -3.94 -8.96
N VAL A 166 -0.81 -4.01 -8.09
CA VAL A 166 -0.77 -4.81 -6.86
C VAL A 166 -1.55 -6.10 -7.07
N LEU A 167 -1.08 -7.20 -6.49
CA LEU A 167 -1.83 -8.45 -6.38
C LEU A 167 -1.95 -8.88 -4.91
N GLN A 168 -3.04 -9.56 -4.57
CA GLN A 168 -3.42 -9.91 -3.20
C GLN A 168 -3.47 -11.43 -3.05
N SER A 169 -2.53 -12.03 -2.31
CA SER A 169 -2.44 -13.50 -2.22
C SER A 169 -3.66 -14.19 -1.60
N ALA A 170 -4.52 -13.45 -0.90
CA ALA A 170 -5.80 -13.96 -0.41
C ALA A 170 -6.78 -14.31 -1.53
N LEU A 171 -6.70 -13.68 -2.71
CA LEU A 171 -7.61 -14.00 -3.81
C LEU A 171 -7.17 -15.28 -4.52
N ARG A 172 -8.13 -16.15 -4.84
CA ARG A 172 -7.86 -17.45 -5.49
C ARG A 172 -7.25 -17.31 -6.89
N ARG A 173 -7.57 -16.21 -7.58
CA ARG A 173 -7.09 -15.88 -8.94
C ARG A 173 -5.63 -15.42 -9.03
N THR A 174 -5.03 -14.98 -7.92
CA THR A 174 -3.80 -14.18 -7.94
C THR A 174 -2.58 -14.87 -8.53
N GLU A 175 -2.39 -16.17 -8.32
CA GLU A 175 -1.23 -16.86 -8.91
C GLU A 175 -1.30 -16.86 -10.45
N GLN A 176 -2.49 -17.01 -11.03
CA GLN A 176 -2.70 -16.98 -12.47
C GLN A 176 -2.52 -15.56 -13.03
N ASP A 177 -3.08 -14.55 -12.35
CA ASP A 177 -2.88 -13.16 -12.74
C ASP A 177 -1.40 -12.77 -12.71
N ALA A 178 -0.65 -13.24 -11.70
CA ALA A 178 0.79 -12.98 -11.60
C ALA A 178 1.56 -13.53 -12.80
N LYS A 179 1.29 -14.79 -13.21
CA LYS A 179 1.90 -15.40 -14.40
C LYS A 179 1.61 -14.56 -15.66
N ALA A 180 0.36 -14.16 -15.85
CA ALA A 180 -0.06 -13.38 -17.01
C ALA A 180 0.61 -11.99 -17.05
N LEU A 181 0.64 -11.28 -15.91
CA LEU A 181 1.25 -9.96 -15.83
C LEU A 181 2.78 -10.00 -15.96
N CYS A 182 3.45 -11.02 -15.41
CA CYS A 182 4.88 -11.23 -15.63
C CYS A 182 5.20 -11.47 -17.12
N ALA A 183 4.38 -12.26 -17.83
CA ALA A 183 4.55 -12.45 -19.29
C ALA A 183 4.39 -11.14 -20.08
N GLN A 184 3.61 -10.19 -19.56
CA GLN A 184 3.41 -8.84 -20.13
C GLN A 184 4.43 -7.82 -19.63
N ARG A 185 5.44 -8.28 -18.87
CA ARG A 185 6.48 -7.45 -18.25
C ARG A 185 5.96 -6.35 -17.32
N ILE A 186 4.84 -6.60 -16.62
CA ILE A 186 4.25 -5.67 -15.66
C ILE A 186 4.83 -5.90 -14.27
N ARG A 187 5.48 -4.88 -13.70
CA ARG A 187 5.97 -4.94 -12.32
C ARG A 187 4.79 -5.11 -11.36
N ILE A 188 4.90 -6.04 -10.43
CA ILE A 188 3.90 -6.36 -9.40
C ILE A 188 4.41 -6.04 -7.98
N ARG A 189 3.53 -5.49 -7.14
CA ARG A 189 3.63 -5.51 -5.66
C ARG A 189 2.72 -6.64 -5.15
N LEU A 190 3.26 -7.62 -4.44
CA LEU A 190 2.49 -8.71 -3.83
C LEU A 190 2.22 -8.40 -2.35
N CYS A 191 0.96 -8.40 -1.94
CA CYS A 191 0.54 -8.32 -0.55
C CYS A 191 -0.41 -9.47 -0.19
N LYS A 192 -0.83 -9.60 1.07
CA LYS A 192 -1.83 -10.61 1.46
C LYS A 192 -3.25 -10.22 1.04
N GLY A 193 -3.58 -8.93 1.07
CA GLY A 193 -4.93 -8.40 0.91
C GLY A 193 -5.46 -7.78 2.21
N ALA A 194 -6.23 -6.70 2.08
CA ALA A 194 -6.72 -5.90 3.21
C ALA A 194 -8.25 -5.87 3.33
N TYR A 195 -8.95 -6.39 2.32
CA TYR A 195 -10.41 -6.37 2.21
C TYR A 195 -11.02 -7.64 2.80
N LEU A 196 -12.27 -7.52 3.25
CA LEU A 196 -13.05 -8.66 3.71
C LEU A 196 -13.81 -9.21 2.50
N GLU A 197 -13.36 -10.37 2.02
CA GLU A 197 -13.86 -10.99 0.81
C GLU A 197 -14.70 -12.23 1.12
N LYS A 198 -15.54 -12.62 0.16
CA LYS A 198 -16.34 -13.85 0.29
C LYS A 198 -15.46 -15.10 0.11
N PRO A 199 -15.77 -16.24 0.77
CA PRO A 199 -14.93 -17.45 0.72
C PRO A 199 -14.79 -18.12 -0.65
N ASP A 200 -15.72 -17.87 -1.57
CA ASP A 200 -15.67 -18.32 -2.97
C ASP A 200 -14.65 -17.51 -3.79
N VAL A 201 -14.40 -16.26 -3.41
CA VAL A 201 -13.44 -15.35 -4.08
C VAL A 201 -12.05 -15.40 -3.43
N ALA A 202 -12.00 -15.51 -2.10
CA ALA A 202 -10.76 -15.47 -1.32
C ALA A 202 -10.61 -16.68 -0.39
N PHE A 203 -9.38 -17.00 -0.04
CA PHE A 203 -9.08 -18.02 0.96
C PHE A 203 -9.53 -17.55 2.35
N PRO A 204 -10.44 -18.26 3.04
CA PRO A 204 -10.87 -17.88 4.38
C PRO A 204 -9.78 -18.15 5.44
N ASP A 205 -8.94 -19.16 5.21
CA ASP A 205 -7.91 -19.58 6.13
C ASP A 205 -6.58 -18.87 5.89
N LYS A 206 -6.01 -18.27 6.95
CA LYS A 206 -4.70 -17.60 6.89
C LYS A 206 -3.59 -18.49 6.32
N ARG A 207 -3.62 -19.79 6.62
CA ARG A 207 -2.61 -20.76 6.12
C ARG A 207 -2.62 -20.83 4.59
N ASP A 208 -3.80 -20.78 3.98
CA ASP A 208 -3.94 -20.83 2.53
C ASP A 208 -3.54 -19.51 1.88
N VAL A 209 -3.83 -18.37 2.54
CA VAL A 209 -3.34 -17.04 2.14
C VAL A 209 -1.81 -17.00 2.14
N ASP A 210 -1.17 -17.52 3.19
CA ASP A 210 0.29 -17.58 3.32
C ASP A 210 0.90 -18.53 2.28
N ALA A 211 0.29 -19.70 2.05
CA ALA A 211 0.72 -20.64 1.01
C ALA A 211 0.61 -20.03 -0.40
N SER A 212 -0.50 -19.34 -0.68
CA SER A 212 -0.71 -18.59 -1.92
C SER A 212 0.31 -17.46 -2.09
N PHE A 213 0.66 -16.77 -1.00
CA PHE A 213 1.69 -15.74 -1.01
C PHE A 213 3.04 -16.32 -1.45
N VAL A 214 3.46 -17.42 -0.84
CA VAL A 214 4.73 -18.08 -1.19
C VAL A 214 4.72 -18.57 -2.64
N ARG A 215 3.65 -19.23 -3.12
CA ARG A 215 3.56 -19.67 -4.52
C ARG A 215 3.65 -18.50 -5.50
N THR A 216 2.89 -17.43 -5.24
CA THR A 216 2.88 -16.23 -6.10
C THR A 216 4.22 -15.50 -6.06
N MET A 217 4.83 -15.36 -4.88
CA MET A 217 6.14 -14.74 -4.71
C MET A 217 7.21 -15.48 -5.54
N ARG A 218 7.19 -16.82 -5.59
CA ARG A 218 8.12 -17.58 -6.44
C ARG A 218 7.95 -17.24 -7.91
N VAL A 219 6.71 -17.17 -8.41
CA VAL A 219 6.42 -16.72 -9.79
C VAL A 219 7.05 -15.35 -10.06
N LEU A 220 6.91 -14.41 -9.12
CA LEU A 220 7.48 -13.07 -9.28
C LEU A 220 9.01 -13.11 -9.30
N LEU A 221 9.65 -13.76 -8.33
CA LEU A 221 11.11 -13.80 -8.22
C LEU A 221 11.77 -14.57 -9.38
N ASP A 222 11.09 -15.56 -9.95
CA ASP A 222 11.59 -16.32 -11.09
C ASP A 222 11.36 -15.62 -12.45
N SER A 223 10.60 -14.52 -12.48
CA SER A 223 10.27 -13.82 -13.73
C SER A 223 11.42 -13.00 -14.35
N GLY A 224 12.50 -12.77 -13.58
CA GLY A 224 13.61 -11.90 -14.00
C GLY A 224 13.29 -10.40 -13.98
N MET A 225 12.16 -10.00 -13.41
CA MET A 225 11.75 -8.60 -13.29
C MET A 225 11.81 -8.09 -11.85
N TYR A 226 11.92 -6.77 -11.71
CA TYR A 226 11.92 -6.12 -10.40
C TYR A 226 10.51 -6.01 -9.81
N HIS A 227 10.30 -6.70 -8.68
CA HIS A 227 9.03 -6.80 -7.97
C HIS A 227 9.11 -6.30 -6.52
N GLY A 228 7.94 -5.98 -5.94
CA GLY A 228 7.81 -5.63 -4.54
C GLY A 228 7.15 -6.74 -3.73
N ILE A 229 7.79 -7.20 -2.65
CA ILE A 229 7.24 -8.15 -1.69
C ILE A 229 6.74 -7.36 -0.46
N ALA A 230 5.45 -7.05 -0.42
CA ALA A 230 4.84 -6.20 0.59
C ALA A 230 4.29 -7.01 1.77
N THR A 231 5.10 -7.13 2.84
CA THR A 231 4.76 -7.91 4.03
C THR A 231 5.55 -7.46 5.25
N HIS A 232 4.95 -7.63 6.43
CA HIS A 232 5.62 -7.51 7.73
C HIS A 232 5.76 -8.85 8.45
N ASP A 233 5.35 -9.93 7.78
CA ASP A 233 5.42 -11.30 8.29
C ASP A 233 6.83 -11.84 8.04
N GLU A 234 7.58 -12.06 9.12
CA GLU A 234 8.96 -12.57 9.05
C GLU A 234 9.04 -13.89 8.30
N ARG A 235 8.04 -14.78 8.42
CA ARG A 235 8.05 -16.06 7.71
C ARG A 235 8.00 -15.87 6.21
N MET A 236 7.28 -14.86 5.73
CA MET A 236 7.21 -14.54 4.30
C MET A 236 8.48 -13.85 3.82
N ILE A 237 9.12 -13.05 4.67
CA ILE A 237 10.43 -12.43 4.39
C ILE A 237 11.49 -13.51 4.25
N GLU A 238 11.62 -14.41 5.23
CA GLU A 238 12.59 -15.50 5.17
C GLU A 238 12.32 -16.43 3.98
N ALA A 239 11.04 -16.72 3.65
CA ALA A 239 10.71 -17.51 2.46
C ALA A 239 11.17 -16.84 1.14
N ALA A 240 11.13 -15.50 1.06
CA ALA A 240 11.63 -14.75 -0.09
C ALA A 240 13.16 -14.76 -0.17
N LEU A 241 13.83 -14.56 0.97
CA LEU A 241 15.29 -14.62 1.08
C LEU A 241 15.81 -16.02 0.71
N ASP A 242 15.20 -17.07 1.24
CA ASP A 242 15.54 -18.46 0.95
C ASP A 242 15.37 -18.79 -0.54
N HIS A 243 14.25 -18.36 -1.15
CA HIS A 243 14.02 -18.59 -2.58
C HIS A 243 15.04 -17.82 -3.42
N ALA A 244 15.29 -16.55 -3.11
CA ALA A 244 16.28 -15.73 -3.80
C ALA A 244 17.69 -16.34 -3.73
N ALA A 245 18.10 -16.82 -2.55
CA ALA A 245 19.38 -17.49 -2.36
C ALA A 245 19.49 -18.77 -3.21
N LYS A 246 18.46 -19.63 -3.21
CA LYS A 246 18.41 -20.85 -4.02
C LYS A 246 18.48 -20.59 -5.53
N ARG A 247 17.99 -19.43 -5.97
CA ARG A 247 18.00 -19.00 -7.38
C ARG A 247 19.22 -18.14 -7.73
N GLY A 248 20.10 -17.86 -6.77
CA GLY A 248 21.28 -17.01 -6.97
C GLY A 248 20.93 -15.56 -7.32
N LEU A 249 19.77 -15.05 -6.88
CA LEU A 249 19.35 -13.69 -7.18
C LEU A 249 20.20 -12.68 -6.39
N PRO A 250 20.68 -11.60 -7.02
CA PRO A 250 21.35 -10.54 -6.28
C PRO A 250 20.37 -9.83 -5.34
N ARG A 251 20.86 -9.24 -4.25
CA ARG A 251 20.02 -8.56 -3.25
C ARG A 251 19.14 -7.45 -3.82
N GLY A 252 19.56 -6.83 -4.91
CA GLY A 252 18.82 -5.78 -5.63
C GLY A 252 17.82 -6.28 -6.69
N ALA A 253 17.61 -7.60 -6.83
CA ALA A 253 16.67 -8.14 -7.82
C ALA A 253 15.19 -7.83 -7.49
N PHE A 254 14.88 -7.56 -6.23
CA PHE A 254 13.55 -7.21 -5.75
C PHE A 254 13.64 -6.32 -4.51
N GLU A 255 12.52 -5.77 -4.06
CA GLU A 255 12.43 -5.01 -2.80
C GLU A 255 11.43 -5.63 -1.83
N PHE A 256 11.71 -5.47 -0.55
CA PHE A 256 10.68 -5.60 0.48
C PHE A 256 9.91 -4.30 0.62
N GLN A 257 8.62 -4.39 0.91
CA GLN A 257 7.81 -3.22 1.13
C GLN A 257 7.05 -3.31 2.44
N MET A 258 7.04 -2.23 3.20
CA MET A 258 6.42 -2.17 4.52
C MET A 258 5.70 -0.85 4.72
N LEU A 259 4.63 -0.88 5.49
CA LEU A 259 3.93 0.34 5.91
C LEU A 259 4.77 1.20 6.85
N TYR A 260 4.60 2.52 6.70
CA TYR A 260 5.19 3.51 7.59
C TYR A 260 4.84 3.24 9.05
N GLY A 261 5.84 3.33 9.93
CA GLY A 261 5.66 3.08 11.36
C GLY A 261 5.63 1.63 11.82
N ILE A 262 5.55 0.65 10.91
CA ILE A 262 5.30 -0.75 11.25
C ILE A 262 6.57 -1.60 11.07
N ARG A 263 6.99 -2.30 12.14
CA ARG A 263 8.17 -3.18 12.16
C ARG A 263 9.45 -2.47 11.68
N ARG A 264 9.73 -1.30 12.26
CA ARG A 264 10.95 -0.50 11.95
C ARG A 264 12.23 -1.32 12.17
N ASP A 265 12.20 -2.23 13.13
CA ASP A 265 13.24 -3.22 13.39
C ASP A 265 13.56 -4.08 12.15
N LEU A 266 12.55 -4.60 11.45
CA LEU A 266 12.75 -5.37 10.22
C LEU A 266 13.20 -4.50 9.05
N GLN A 267 12.66 -3.28 8.94
CA GLN A 267 13.06 -2.32 7.91
C GLN A 267 14.56 -2.04 8.00
N GLU A 268 15.05 -1.74 9.21
CA GLU A 268 16.47 -1.48 9.47
C GLU A 268 17.34 -2.72 9.28
N ARG A 269 16.88 -3.90 9.73
CA ARG A 269 17.58 -5.17 9.52
C ARG A 269 17.82 -5.43 8.04
N LEU A 270 16.77 -5.36 7.22
CA LEU A 270 16.84 -5.66 5.79
C LEU A 270 17.73 -4.67 5.03
N VAL A 271 17.67 -3.38 5.35
CA VAL A 271 18.57 -2.38 4.76
C VAL A 271 20.03 -2.66 5.15
N ARG A 272 20.30 -2.99 6.42
CA ARG A 272 21.66 -3.33 6.89
C ARG A 272 22.21 -4.57 6.20
N GLU A 273 21.34 -5.53 5.89
CA GLU A 273 21.67 -6.73 5.12
C GLU A 273 21.80 -6.46 3.61
N GLY A 274 21.60 -5.22 3.15
CA GLY A 274 21.77 -4.80 1.76
C GLY A 274 20.57 -5.06 0.86
N HIS A 275 19.39 -5.33 1.42
CA HIS A 275 18.15 -5.46 0.64
C HIS A 275 17.47 -4.11 0.44
N PRO A 276 16.96 -3.82 -0.77
CA PRO A 276 16.11 -2.65 -0.99
C PRO A 276 14.82 -2.76 -0.17
N VAL A 277 14.48 -1.70 0.55
CA VAL A 277 13.24 -1.61 1.33
C VAL A 277 12.50 -0.34 0.96
N ARG A 278 11.23 -0.47 0.55
CA ARG A 278 10.34 0.66 0.27
C ARG A 278 9.27 0.79 1.35
N ILE A 279 9.14 1.99 1.90
CA ILE A 279 8.13 2.30 2.89
C ILE A 279 6.90 2.91 2.20
N TYR A 280 5.72 2.36 2.46
CA TYR A 280 4.45 2.94 2.03
C TYR A 280 4.06 4.04 3.03
N VAL A 281 4.05 5.29 2.57
CA VAL A 281 3.97 6.51 3.37
C VAL A 281 2.62 7.19 3.11
N PRO A 282 1.62 6.91 3.95
CA PRO A 282 0.33 7.58 3.86
C PRO A 282 0.41 9.01 4.40
N TYR A 283 -0.25 9.94 3.73
CA TYR A 283 -0.39 11.34 4.13
C TYR A 283 -1.70 11.93 3.62
N GLY A 284 -2.10 13.08 4.14
CA GLY A 284 -3.34 13.76 3.74
C GLY A 284 -4.34 13.84 4.89
N ARG A 285 -5.39 14.64 4.71
CA ARG A 285 -6.33 14.99 5.79
C ARG A 285 -7.26 13.85 6.19
N HIS A 286 -7.55 12.91 5.28
CA HIS A 286 -8.52 11.84 5.49
C HIS A 286 -7.89 10.57 6.06
N TRP A 287 -7.03 10.77 7.07
CA TRP A 287 -6.19 9.72 7.61
C TRP A 287 -6.90 8.81 8.63
N TYR A 288 -8.03 9.24 9.19
CA TYR A 288 -8.72 8.53 10.26
C TYR A 288 -9.20 7.13 9.86
N PRO A 289 -9.91 6.91 8.73
CA PRO A 289 -10.32 5.56 8.31
C PRO A 289 -9.13 4.63 8.08
N TYR A 290 -8.04 5.14 7.51
CA TYR A 290 -6.80 4.40 7.33
C TYR A 290 -6.20 3.97 8.67
N PHE A 291 -6.08 4.90 9.61
CA PHE A 291 -5.53 4.65 10.95
C PHE A 291 -6.35 3.62 11.72
N MET A 292 -7.69 3.72 11.68
CA MET A 292 -8.57 2.75 12.34
C MET A 292 -8.40 1.33 11.78
N ARG A 293 -8.20 1.17 10.46
CA ARG A 293 -7.84 -0.13 9.87
C ARG A 293 -6.50 -0.65 10.42
N ARG A 294 -5.48 0.20 10.55
CA ARG A 294 -4.16 -0.19 11.11
C ARG A 294 -4.27 -0.64 12.58
N LEU A 295 -5.15 -0.01 13.37
CA LEU A 295 -5.41 -0.42 14.75
C LEU A 295 -6.11 -1.78 14.81
N ALA A 296 -7.11 -2.01 13.96
CA ALA A 296 -7.88 -3.24 13.94
C ALA A 296 -7.04 -4.48 13.54
N GLU A 297 -5.95 -4.28 12.80
CA GLU A 297 -5.04 -5.35 12.39
C GLU A 297 -4.05 -5.80 13.49
N ARG A 298 -3.90 -5.04 14.59
CA ARG A 298 -3.00 -5.40 15.69
C ARG A 298 -3.64 -5.15 17.06
N PRO A 299 -4.18 -6.19 17.73
CA PRO A 299 -4.75 -6.08 19.07
C PRO A 299 -3.82 -5.43 20.10
N ALA A 300 -2.51 -5.66 19.98
CA ALA A 300 -1.50 -5.04 20.85
C ALA A 300 -1.46 -3.50 20.77
N ASN A 301 -1.77 -2.91 19.59
CA ASN A 301 -1.86 -1.47 19.44
C ASN A 301 -3.10 -0.91 20.15
N LEU A 302 -4.18 -1.69 20.25
CA LEU A 302 -5.41 -1.31 20.95
C LEU A 302 -5.21 -1.28 22.47
N ALA A 303 -4.52 -2.28 23.02
CA ALA A 303 -4.15 -2.31 24.44
C ALA A 303 -3.22 -1.14 24.83
N PHE A 304 -2.31 -0.74 23.93
CA PHE A 304 -1.48 0.46 24.11
C PHE A 304 -2.30 1.77 24.07
N LEU A 305 -3.32 1.84 23.22
CA LEU A 305 -4.22 2.99 23.09
C LEU A 305 -5.04 3.20 24.37
N LEU A 306 -5.61 2.11 24.90
CA LEU A 306 -6.37 2.12 26.17
C LEU A 306 -5.48 2.52 27.36
N ARG A 307 -4.24 2.02 27.44
CA ARG A 307 -3.30 2.40 28.53
C ARG A 307 -2.89 3.87 28.51
N ASN A 308 -2.81 4.51 27.34
CA ASN A 308 -2.43 5.92 27.23
C ASN A 308 -3.62 6.88 27.37
N LEU A 309 -4.85 6.43 27.12
CA LEU A 309 -6.07 7.22 27.39
C LEU A 309 -6.39 7.29 28.90
N VAL A 310 -6.04 6.25 29.67
CA VAL A 310 -6.27 6.18 31.12
C VAL A 310 -5.16 6.87 31.94
N ARG A 311 -4.00 7.15 31.32
CA ARG A 311 -2.88 7.88 31.96
C ARG A 311 -2.81 9.35 31.52
N GLY A 312 -3.86 9.86 30.90
CA GLY A 312 -4.05 11.28 30.58
C GLY A 312 -4.80 12.00 31.68
#